data_AF-E6N3L9-F1
#
_entry.id   AF-E6N3L9-F1
#
_cell.length_a   1.000
_cell.length_b   1.000
_cell.length_c   1.000
_cell.angle_alpha   90.00
_cell.angle_beta   90.00
_cell.angle_gamma   90.00
#
_symmetry.space_group_name_H-M   'P 1'
#
loop_
_entity.id
_entity.type
_entity.pdbx_description
1 polymer ?
#
loop_
_entity_poly.entity_id
_entity_poly.type
_entity_poly.pdbx_seq_one_letter_code
_entity_poly.pdbx_strand_id
1 'polypeptide(L)'
;MTRFYADIHRKKDDSCYRITYTTDGKTFKHTDSPTKIPAEAGDKVYVDVIPIMHTDGFIELLKRGVEVYYLRRLTLIKATRQKMGITSKSARADVRVLMAIEERWFKAVDETYLIMREKASTFRSLQKTIEQYSNRLDSASEDEREDLLDMVKITEKKLHRQAKRIVEEAERRYSAYSILVEELGISG
;
A
#
# COMPACT_ATOMS: atom_id res chain seq x y z
N MET A 1 5.28 8.24 -24.31
CA MET A 1 5.44 8.18 -22.84
C MET A 1 4.71 9.34 -22.21
N THR A 2 3.52 9.04 -21.69
CA THR A 2 2.66 9.95 -20.95
C THR A 2 2.92 9.80 -19.46
N ARG A 3 2.86 10.91 -18.70
CA ARG A 3 3.00 10.91 -17.24
C ARG A 3 1.64 11.18 -16.60
N PHE A 4 1.14 10.22 -15.86
CA PHE A 4 -0.06 10.34 -15.04
C PHE A 4 0.35 10.69 -13.62
N TYR A 5 -0.30 11.70 -13.04
CA TYR A 5 -0.17 12.04 -11.62
C TYR A 5 -1.51 11.83 -10.96
N ALA A 6 -1.52 11.10 -9.86
CA ALA A 6 -2.74 10.64 -9.20
C ALA A 6 -2.67 10.82 -7.68
N ASP A 7 -3.74 11.40 -7.13
CA ASP A 7 -4.01 11.49 -5.70
C ASP A 7 -5.05 10.42 -5.32
N ILE A 8 -4.73 9.61 -4.30
CA ILE A 8 -5.58 8.51 -3.86
C ILE A 8 -6.06 8.76 -2.44
N HIS A 9 -7.34 9.12 -2.31
CA HIS A 9 -7.94 9.46 -1.02
C HIS A 9 -9.18 8.61 -0.73
N ARG A 10 -9.47 8.40 0.56
CA ARG A 10 -10.74 7.78 0.98
C ARG A 10 -11.90 8.73 0.73
N LYS A 11 -13.02 8.20 0.26
CA LYS A 11 -14.29 8.94 0.17
C LYS A 11 -14.85 9.16 1.59
N LYS A 12 -15.69 10.19 1.74
CA LYS A 12 -16.28 10.57 3.04
C LYS A 12 -17.40 9.64 3.50
N ASP A 13 -18.05 8.97 2.56
CA ASP A 13 -19.17 8.05 2.74
C ASP A 13 -18.71 6.60 3.00
N ASP A 14 -17.41 6.40 3.27
CA ASP A 14 -16.76 5.10 3.49
C ASP A 14 -16.92 4.09 2.33
N SER A 15 -17.41 4.55 1.16
CA SER A 15 -17.67 3.72 -0.03
C SER A 15 -16.42 3.41 -0.87
N CYS A 16 -15.27 3.27 -0.22
CA CYS A 16 -13.92 3.03 -0.78
C CYS A 16 -13.09 4.30 -1.12
N TYR A 17 -12.05 4.12 -1.94
CA TYR A 17 -11.12 5.15 -2.37
C TYR A 17 -11.58 5.80 -3.68
N ARG A 18 -11.17 7.05 -3.89
CA ARG A 18 -11.25 7.75 -5.17
C ARG A 18 -9.85 8.14 -5.60
N ILE A 19 -9.57 7.90 -6.88
CA ILE A 19 -8.34 8.26 -7.56
C ILE A 19 -8.64 9.45 -8.46
N THR A 20 -8.01 10.58 -8.18
CA THR A 20 -8.06 11.78 -9.05
C THR A 20 -6.77 11.87 -9.80
N TYR A 21 -6.82 11.98 -11.13
CA TYR A 21 -5.59 12.00 -11.93
C TYR A 21 -5.64 12.98 -13.10
N THR A 22 -4.46 13.34 -13.58
CA THR A 22 -4.24 14.21 -14.74
C THR A 22 -2.92 13.87 -15.42
N THR A 23 -2.76 14.33 -16.67
CA THR A 23 -1.51 14.29 -17.42
C THR A 23 -0.96 15.70 -17.70
N ASP A 24 -1.77 16.74 -17.54
CA ASP A 24 -1.47 18.12 -17.94
C ASP A 24 -1.66 19.16 -16.82
N GLY A 25 -2.22 18.76 -15.67
CA GLY A 25 -2.53 19.65 -14.54
C GLY A 25 -3.73 20.58 -14.77
N LYS A 26 -4.42 20.43 -15.91
CA LYS A 26 -5.56 21.25 -16.34
C LYS A 26 -6.84 20.42 -16.39
N THR A 27 -6.78 19.24 -17.01
CA THR A 27 -7.91 18.33 -17.19
C THR A 27 -7.81 17.20 -16.18
N PHE A 28 -8.77 17.12 -15.27
CA PHE A 28 -8.80 16.11 -14.21
C PHE A 28 -9.86 15.06 -14.47
N LYS A 29 -9.49 13.80 -14.30
CA LYS A 29 -10.38 12.65 -14.37
C LYS A 29 -10.43 11.93 -13.02
N HIS A 30 -11.45 11.08 -12.85
CA HIS A 30 -11.65 10.33 -11.62
C HIS A 30 -11.95 8.86 -11.91
N THR A 31 -11.47 7.98 -11.04
CA THR A 31 -11.79 6.55 -11.05
C THR A 31 -11.74 6.00 -9.63
N ASP A 32 -12.35 4.83 -9.40
CA ASP A 32 -12.29 4.10 -8.13
C ASP A 32 -11.36 2.88 -8.21
N SER A 33 -10.67 2.68 -9.35
CA SER A 33 -9.71 1.59 -9.55
C SER A 33 -8.50 2.05 -10.38
N PRO A 34 -7.27 1.63 -10.03
CA PRO A 34 -6.08 1.88 -10.85
C PRO A 34 -6.21 1.34 -12.28
N THR A 35 -6.89 0.20 -12.47
CA THR A 35 -7.03 -0.47 -13.78
C THR A 35 -7.78 0.33 -14.84
N LYS A 36 -8.51 1.37 -14.41
CA LYS A 36 -9.27 2.30 -15.26
C LYS A 36 -8.50 3.59 -15.58
N ILE A 37 -7.28 3.74 -15.08
CA ILE A 37 -6.37 4.78 -15.56
C ILE A 37 -5.95 4.39 -16.98
N PRO A 38 -6.12 5.24 -18.00
CA PRO A 38 -5.84 4.91 -19.40
C PRO A 38 -4.33 5.03 -19.68
N ALA A 39 -3.51 4.38 -18.85
CA ALA A 39 -2.06 4.30 -19.03
C ALA A 39 -1.70 3.04 -19.83
N GLU A 40 -0.83 3.19 -20.81
CA GLU A 40 -0.40 2.12 -21.71
C GLU A 40 1.07 1.73 -21.46
N ALA A 41 1.54 0.70 -22.15
CA ALA A 41 2.92 0.24 -22.04
C ALA A 41 3.93 1.37 -22.27
N GLY A 42 4.88 1.55 -21.35
CA GLY A 42 5.87 2.61 -21.37
C GLY A 42 5.40 3.96 -20.81
N ASP A 43 4.15 4.08 -20.36
CA ASP A 43 3.69 5.24 -19.59
C ASP A 43 4.09 5.15 -18.11
N LYS A 44 4.06 6.30 -17.42
CA LYS A 44 4.42 6.40 -16.00
C LYS A 44 3.24 6.87 -15.17
N VAL A 45 2.97 6.21 -14.05
CA VAL A 45 1.94 6.57 -13.09
C VAL A 45 2.58 6.92 -11.75
N TYR A 46 2.50 8.20 -11.38
CA TYR A 46 2.99 8.74 -10.11
C TYR A 46 1.83 8.92 -9.12
N VAL A 47 1.95 8.31 -7.94
CA VAL A 47 0.95 8.38 -6.87
C VAL A 47 1.55 8.89 -5.55
N ASP A 48 0.72 9.48 -4.70
CA ASP A 48 1.09 9.81 -3.33
C ASP A 48 1.25 8.55 -2.48
N VAL A 49 0.29 7.63 -2.55
CA VAL A 49 0.24 6.39 -1.78
C VAL A 49 -0.35 5.25 -2.61
N ILE A 50 0.04 4.02 -2.31
CA ILE A 50 -0.59 2.80 -2.84
C ILE A 50 -1.38 2.13 -1.70
N PRO A 51 -2.71 2.28 -1.62
CA PRO A 51 -3.50 1.55 -0.62
C PRO A 51 -3.41 0.03 -0.83
N ILE A 52 -3.41 -0.75 0.25
CA ILE A 52 -3.35 -2.22 0.16
C ILE A 52 -4.53 -2.77 -0.65
N MET A 53 -5.73 -2.18 -0.50
CA MET A 53 -6.94 -2.53 -1.25
C MET A 53 -6.83 -2.37 -2.77
N HIS A 54 -5.82 -1.63 -3.26
CA HIS A 54 -5.59 -1.40 -4.68
C HIS A 54 -4.39 -2.16 -5.23
N THR A 55 -3.77 -3.03 -4.43
CA THR A 55 -2.57 -3.80 -4.81
C THR A 55 -2.74 -4.51 -6.15
N ASP A 56 -3.82 -5.28 -6.31
CA ASP A 56 -4.12 -6.00 -7.56
C ASP A 56 -4.27 -5.06 -8.77
N GLY A 57 -4.91 -3.90 -8.56
CA GLY A 57 -5.08 -2.93 -9.62
C GLY A 57 -3.77 -2.32 -10.11
N PHE A 58 -2.81 -2.11 -9.20
CA PHE A 58 -1.47 -1.65 -9.57
C PHE A 58 -0.62 -2.76 -10.19
N ILE A 59 -0.75 -4.00 -9.72
CA ILE A 59 -0.11 -5.16 -10.36
C ILE A 59 -0.57 -5.30 -11.81
N GLU A 60 -1.87 -5.12 -12.06
CA GLU A 60 -2.43 -5.15 -13.41
C GLU A 60 -1.86 -4.04 -14.31
N LEU A 61 -1.63 -2.83 -13.79
CA LEU A 61 -0.93 -1.78 -14.54
C LEU A 61 0.51 -2.20 -14.88
N LEU A 62 1.25 -2.75 -13.91
CA LEU A 62 2.62 -3.23 -14.14
C LEU A 62 2.66 -4.32 -15.23
N LYS A 63 1.70 -5.25 -15.21
CA LYS A 63 1.59 -6.32 -16.23
C LYS A 63 1.32 -5.80 -17.64
N ARG A 64 0.69 -4.61 -17.77
CA ARG A 64 0.50 -3.92 -19.06
C ARG A 64 1.75 -3.17 -19.54
N GLY A 65 2.86 -3.24 -18.79
CA GLY A 65 4.09 -2.51 -19.09
C GLY A 65 4.07 -1.05 -18.66
N VAL A 66 3.14 -0.65 -17.79
CA VAL A 66 3.13 0.69 -17.17
C VAL A 66 4.14 0.73 -16.03
N GLU A 67 4.91 1.80 -15.92
CA GLU A 67 5.77 2.01 -14.76
C GLU A 67 5.00 2.72 -13.64
N VAL A 68 5.01 2.15 -12.43
CA VAL A 68 4.31 2.72 -11.26
C VAL A 68 5.32 3.27 -10.25
N TYR A 69 5.03 4.46 -9.74
CA TYR A 69 5.87 5.22 -8.84
C TYR A 69 5.07 5.76 -7.66
N TYR A 70 5.52 5.56 -6.43
CA TYR A 70 4.92 6.20 -5.25
C TYR A 70 5.86 7.21 -4.59
N LEU A 71 5.29 8.22 -3.94
CA LEU A 71 6.07 9.24 -3.23
C LEU A 71 6.71 8.67 -1.96
N ARG A 72 8.05 8.75 -1.84
CA ARG A 72 8.78 8.20 -0.69
C ARG A 72 8.48 8.92 0.64
N ARG A 73 8.14 10.21 0.57
CA ARG A 73 7.97 11.09 1.74
C ARG A 73 6.76 12.00 1.56
N LEU A 74 5.65 11.66 2.22
CA LEU A 74 4.41 12.47 2.18
C LEU A 74 4.59 13.89 2.73
N THR A 75 5.61 14.14 3.55
CA THR A 75 5.95 15.48 4.05
C THR A 75 6.29 16.47 2.93
N LEU A 76 6.77 15.98 1.78
CA LEU A 76 7.04 16.79 0.59
C LEU A 76 5.77 17.41 0.02
N ILE A 77 4.61 16.76 0.15
CA ILE A 77 3.33 17.33 -0.31
C ILE A 77 3.05 18.63 0.43
N LYS A 78 3.17 18.63 1.77
CA LYS A 78 2.94 19.84 2.58
C LYS A 78 3.95 20.94 2.24
N ALA A 79 5.23 20.60 2.14
CA ALA A 79 6.29 21.57 1.85
C ALA A 79 6.13 22.20 0.44
N THR A 80 5.85 21.38 -0.57
CA THR A 80 5.66 21.85 -1.95
C THR A 80 4.36 22.65 -2.09
N ARG A 81 3.27 22.23 -1.43
CA ARG A 81 2.01 22.99 -1.39
C ARG A 81 2.22 24.41 -0.85
N GLN A 82 2.99 24.55 0.23
CA GLN A 82 3.35 25.85 0.82
C GLN A 82 4.18 26.71 -0.15
N LYS A 83 5.20 26.12 -0.80
CA LYS A 83 6.03 26.82 -1.80
C LYS A 83 5.22 27.34 -2.98
N MET A 84 4.17 26.61 -3.38
CA MET A 84 3.28 26.99 -4.47
C MET A 84 2.19 28.00 -4.06
N GLY A 85 2.13 28.42 -2.78
CA GLY A 85 1.10 29.34 -2.29
C GLY A 85 -0.32 28.75 -2.32
N ILE A 86 -0.46 27.42 -2.38
CA ILE A 86 -1.76 26.75 -2.41
C ILE A 86 -2.37 26.75 -1.02
N THR A 87 -3.43 27.53 -0.82
CA THR A 87 -4.13 27.69 0.47
C THR A 87 -5.29 26.71 0.65
N SER A 88 -5.97 26.32 -0.42
CA SER A 88 -7.12 25.41 -0.38
C SER A 88 -6.72 23.98 -0.74
N LYS A 89 -6.95 23.04 0.19
CA LYS A 89 -6.68 21.61 -0.03
C LYS A 89 -7.79 20.98 -0.87
N SER A 90 -7.41 20.37 -1.99
CA SER A 90 -8.29 19.54 -2.82
C SER A 90 -7.49 18.47 -3.53
N ALA A 91 -8.13 17.39 -3.98
CA ALA A 91 -7.46 16.35 -4.75
C ALA A 91 -6.77 16.89 -6.01
N ARG A 92 -7.39 17.86 -6.71
CA ARG A 92 -6.78 18.52 -7.88
C ARG A 92 -5.54 19.32 -7.51
N ALA A 93 -5.58 20.01 -6.37
CA ALA A 93 -4.42 20.74 -5.87
C ALA A 93 -3.29 19.78 -5.45
N ASP A 94 -3.62 18.67 -4.79
CA ASP A 94 -2.65 17.65 -4.36
C ASP A 94 -2.00 16.96 -5.57
N VAL A 95 -2.74 16.68 -6.63
CA VAL A 95 -2.17 16.22 -7.91
C VAL A 95 -1.20 17.24 -8.53
N ARG A 96 -1.54 18.53 -8.54
CA ARG A 96 -0.61 19.59 -9.02
C ARG A 96 0.65 19.68 -8.17
N VAL A 97 0.52 19.46 -6.86
CA VAL A 97 1.66 19.38 -5.95
C VAL A 97 2.54 18.19 -6.29
N LEU A 98 1.96 17.01 -6.56
CA LEU A 98 2.72 15.84 -7.02
C LEU A 98 3.47 16.13 -8.32
N MET A 99 2.85 16.83 -9.28
CA MET A 99 3.50 17.25 -10.54
C MET A 99 4.70 18.18 -10.32
N ALA A 100 4.70 18.97 -9.24
CA ALA A 100 5.77 19.90 -8.91
C ALA A 100 6.92 19.24 -8.11
N ILE A 101 6.75 18.01 -7.64
CA ILE A 101 7.80 17.27 -6.93
C ILE A 101 8.73 16.60 -7.95
N GLU A 102 10.03 16.75 -7.76
CA GLU A 102 11.03 16.12 -8.64
C GLU A 102 10.94 14.58 -8.61
N GLU A 103 11.12 13.95 -9.77
CA GLU A 103 10.95 12.49 -9.95
C GLU A 103 11.83 11.64 -9.03
N ARG A 104 13.01 12.14 -8.63
CA ARG A 104 13.92 11.45 -7.69
C ARG A 104 13.29 11.12 -6.32
N TRP A 105 12.25 11.86 -5.94
CA TRP A 105 11.53 11.63 -4.68
C TRP A 105 10.50 10.51 -4.75
N PHE A 106 10.25 9.99 -5.96
CA PHE A 106 9.39 8.85 -6.17
C PHE A 106 10.21 7.55 -6.20
N LYS A 107 9.57 6.45 -5.84
CA LYS A 107 10.15 5.11 -5.89
C LYS A 107 9.36 4.28 -6.89
N ALA A 108 10.05 3.76 -7.90
CA ALA A 108 9.52 2.73 -8.77
C ALA A 108 9.17 1.49 -7.95
N VAL A 109 8.03 0.88 -8.25
CA VAL A 109 7.60 -0.37 -7.65
C VAL A 109 7.48 -1.45 -8.71
N ASP A 110 7.75 -2.68 -8.29
CA ASP A 110 7.52 -3.87 -9.09
C ASP A 110 6.44 -4.75 -8.44
N GLU A 111 6.05 -5.79 -9.17
CA GLU A 111 5.02 -6.73 -8.73
C GLU A 111 5.42 -7.41 -7.41
N THR A 112 6.69 -7.80 -7.30
CA THR A 112 7.27 -8.46 -6.14
C THR A 112 7.11 -7.61 -4.87
N TYR A 113 7.47 -6.33 -4.94
CA TYR A 113 7.35 -5.37 -3.84
C TYR A 113 5.89 -5.24 -3.39
N LEU A 114 4.95 -5.12 -4.34
CA LEU A 114 3.54 -4.96 -4.04
C LEU A 114 2.96 -6.19 -3.33
N ILE A 115 3.28 -7.40 -3.81
CA ILE A 115 2.82 -8.66 -3.21
C ILE A 115 3.40 -8.86 -1.81
N MET A 116 4.71 -8.64 -1.64
CA MET A 116 5.33 -8.77 -0.32
C MET A 116 4.76 -7.77 0.68
N ARG A 117 4.51 -6.53 0.22
CA ARG A 117 3.90 -5.49 1.05
C ARG A 117 2.49 -5.87 1.49
N GLU A 118 1.67 -6.42 0.61
CA GLU A 118 0.34 -6.91 0.96
C GLU A 118 0.41 -8.00 2.03
N LYS A 119 1.24 -9.03 1.82
CA LYS A 119 1.39 -10.13 2.79
C LYS A 119 1.87 -9.64 4.15
N ALA A 120 2.85 -8.74 4.18
CA ALA A 120 3.35 -8.12 5.40
C ALA A 120 2.28 -7.26 6.10
N SER A 121 1.42 -6.58 5.34
CA SER A 121 0.30 -5.84 5.91
C SER A 121 -0.70 -6.77 6.59
N THR A 122 -1.08 -7.88 5.95
CA THR A 122 -1.98 -8.88 6.56
C THR A 122 -1.38 -9.48 7.84
N PHE A 123 -0.08 -9.80 7.83
CA PHE A 123 0.61 -10.29 9.02
C PHE A 123 0.54 -9.30 10.18
N ARG A 124 0.87 -8.02 9.95
CA ARG A 124 0.80 -6.98 11.00
C ARG A 124 -0.63 -6.77 11.51
N SER A 125 -1.63 -6.84 10.65
CA SER A 125 -3.04 -6.76 11.07
C SER A 125 -3.40 -7.89 12.02
N LEU A 126 -2.98 -9.13 11.73
CA LEU A 126 -3.20 -10.28 12.60
C LEU A 126 -2.50 -10.12 13.96
N GLN A 127 -1.26 -9.62 13.98
CA GLN A 127 -0.55 -9.31 15.24
C GLN A 127 -1.33 -8.30 16.09
N LYS A 128 -1.81 -7.22 15.46
CA LYS A 128 -2.61 -6.21 16.15
C LYS A 128 -3.93 -6.77 16.69
N THR A 129 -4.57 -7.69 15.95
CA THR A 129 -5.78 -8.36 16.42
C THR A 129 -5.51 -9.26 17.63
N ILE A 130 -4.39 -9.99 17.66
CA ILE A 130 -3.98 -10.77 18.83
C ILE A 130 -3.79 -9.84 20.03
N GLU A 131 -3.02 -8.76 19.87
CA GLU A 131 -2.79 -7.76 20.94
C GLU A 131 -4.12 -7.18 21.46
N GLN A 132 -5.07 -6.89 20.57
CA GLN A 132 -6.40 -6.40 20.94
C GLN A 132 -7.19 -7.41 21.77
N TYR A 133 -7.18 -8.70 21.41
CA TYR A 133 -7.86 -9.72 22.20
C TYR A 133 -7.15 -9.97 23.54
N SER A 134 -5.82 -10.02 23.54
CA SER A 134 -5.02 -10.14 24.76
C SER A 134 -5.30 -9.01 25.75
N ASN A 135 -5.34 -7.76 25.29
CA ASN A 135 -5.64 -6.62 26.17
C ASN A 135 -7.07 -6.67 26.74
N ARG A 136 -8.02 -7.30 26.05
CA ARG A 136 -9.40 -7.45 26.56
C ARG A 136 -9.50 -8.56 27.61
N LEU A 137 -8.68 -9.60 27.52
CA LEU A 137 -8.64 -10.69 28.50
C LEU A 137 -8.37 -10.20 29.92
N ASP A 138 -7.55 -9.17 30.09
CA ASP A 138 -7.21 -8.59 31.39
C ASP A 138 -8.43 -7.97 32.12
N SER A 139 -9.50 -7.68 31.38
CA SER A 139 -10.73 -7.03 31.88
C SER A 139 -12.00 -7.87 31.70
N ALA A 140 -11.87 -9.10 31.22
CA ALA A 140 -13.00 -9.96 30.83
C ALA A 140 -13.63 -10.69 32.03
N SER A 141 -14.93 -10.97 31.94
CA SER A 141 -15.59 -11.94 32.83
C SER A 141 -15.12 -13.38 32.54
N GLU A 142 -15.41 -14.35 33.42
CA GLU A 142 -14.99 -15.74 33.21
C GLU A 142 -15.57 -16.33 31.89
N ASP A 143 -16.83 -16.06 31.59
CA ASP A 143 -17.49 -16.52 30.36
C ASP A 143 -16.87 -15.88 29.11
N GLU A 144 -16.59 -14.57 29.13
CA GLU A 144 -15.96 -13.86 28.01
C GLU A 144 -14.50 -14.27 27.80
N ARG A 145 -13.85 -14.75 28.86
CA ARG A 145 -12.44 -15.13 28.83
C ARG A 145 -12.20 -16.37 27.96
N GLU A 146 -13.09 -17.35 28.03
CA GLU A 146 -13.00 -18.56 27.19
C GLU A 146 -13.10 -18.21 25.69
N ASP A 147 -14.11 -17.44 25.32
CA ASP A 147 -14.32 -16.96 23.93
C ASP A 147 -13.11 -16.17 23.40
N LEU A 148 -12.56 -15.26 24.21
CA LEU A 148 -11.41 -14.45 23.83
C LEU A 148 -10.13 -15.30 23.66
N LEU A 149 -9.91 -16.30 24.52
CA LEU A 149 -8.77 -17.22 24.39
C LEU A 149 -8.85 -18.02 23.08
N ASP A 150 -10.04 -18.47 22.70
CA ASP A 150 -10.26 -19.16 21.43
C ASP A 150 -9.99 -18.25 20.23
N MET A 151 -10.42 -16.99 20.30
CA MET A 151 -10.15 -15.99 19.26
C MET A 151 -8.66 -15.69 19.12
N VAL A 152 -7.90 -15.61 20.22
CA VAL A 152 -6.43 -15.51 20.20
C VAL A 152 -5.83 -16.72 19.48
N LYS A 153 -6.17 -17.94 19.91
CA LYS A 153 -5.62 -19.19 19.36
C LYS A 153 -5.90 -19.35 17.87
N ILE A 154 -7.10 -19.01 17.42
CA ILE A 154 -7.45 -19.02 15.99
C ILE A 154 -6.61 -17.99 15.22
N THR A 155 -6.43 -16.79 15.79
CA THR A 155 -5.69 -15.71 15.13
C THR A 155 -4.20 -16.01 15.06
N GLU A 156 -3.61 -16.60 16.10
CA GLU A 156 -2.21 -17.10 16.11
C GLU A 156 -1.96 -18.14 15.01
N LYS A 157 -2.89 -19.11 14.85
CA LYS A 157 -2.80 -20.09 13.76
C LYS A 157 -2.82 -19.41 12.39
N LYS A 158 -3.66 -18.39 12.20
CA LYS A 158 -3.70 -17.59 10.96
C LYS A 158 -2.40 -16.81 10.77
N LEU A 159 -1.84 -16.23 11.83
CA LEU A 159 -0.59 -15.48 11.80
C LEU A 159 0.58 -16.39 11.37
N HIS A 160 0.70 -17.59 11.97
CA HIS A 160 1.74 -18.54 11.61
C HIS A 160 1.60 -19.03 10.16
N ARG A 161 0.37 -19.30 9.69
CA ARG A 161 0.12 -19.61 8.28
C ARG A 161 0.54 -18.46 7.36
N GLN A 162 0.29 -17.22 7.75
CA GLN A 162 0.67 -16.05 6.97
C GLN A 162 2.20 -15.87 6.95
N ALA A 163 2.90 -16.16 8.04
CA ALA A 163 4.37 -16.16 8.08
C ALA A 163 4.95 -17.14 7.05
N LYS A 164 4.46 -18.39 7.02
CA LYS A 164 4.89 -19.39 6.02
C LYS A 164 4.69 -18.90 4.59
N ARG A 165 3.52 -18.32 4.29
CA ARG A 165 3.22 -17.73 2.97
C ARG A 165 4.11 -16.54 2.59
N ILE A 166 4.70 -15.85 3.57
CA ILE A 166 5.69 -14.79 3.32
C ILE A 166 7.03 -15.43 2.96
N VAL A 167 7.47 -16.43 3.71
CA VAL A 167 8.71 -17.17 3.46
C VAL A 167 8.67 -17.82 2.07
N GLU A 168 7.63 -18.60 1.77
CA GLU A 168 7.44 -19.26 0.46
C GLU A 168 7.48 -18.25 -0.70
N GLU A 169 6.85 -17.08 -0.52
CA GLU A 169 6.87 -16.03 -1.55
C GLU A 169 8.25 -15.38 -1.69
N ALA A 170 8.95 -15.19 -0.56
CA ALA A 170 10.28 -14.61 -0.54
C ALA A 170 11.29 -15.55 -1.24
N GLU A 171 11.28 -16.84 -0.94
CA GLU A 171 12.10 -17.85 -1.60
C GLU A 171 11.83 -17.92 -3.10
N ARG A 172 10.55 -17.87 -3.51
CA ARG A 172 10.17 -17.91 -4.93
C ARG A 172 10.64 -16.68 -5.71
N ARG A 173 10.67 -15.51 -5.07
CA ARG A 173 10.91 -14.23 -5.76
C ARG A 173 12.33 -13.68 -5.57
N TYR A 174 13.02 -14.06 -4.49
CA TYR A 174 14.34 -13.54 -4.13
C TYR A 174 15.30 -14.70 -3.85
N SER A 175 16.12 -15.05 -4.85
CA SER A 175 17.15 -16.08 -4.68
C SER A 175 18.12 -15.77 -3.53
N ALA A 176 18.43 -14.49 -3.30
CA ALA A 176 19.29 -14.04 -2.21
C ALA A 176 18.68 -14.28 -0.81
N TYR A 177 17.35 -14.42 -0.70
CA TYR A 177 16.70 -14.65 0.59
C TYR A 177 17.11 -16.00 1.19
N SER A 178 17.06 -17.09 0.40
CA SER A 178 17.43 -18.42 0.89
C SER A 178 18.88 -18.49 1.32
N ILE A 179 19.79 -17.84 0.58
CA ILE A 179 21.22 -17.74 0.92
C ILE A 179 21.38 -17.04 2.28
N LEU A 180 20.74 -15.89 2.47
CA LEU A 180 20.81 -15.13 3.72
C LEU A 180 20.23 -15.91 4.91
N VAL A 181 19.12 -16.62 4.71
CA VAL A 181 18.50 -17.43 5.77
C VAL A 181 19.43 -18.55 6.21
N GLU A 182 20.07 -19.23 5.26
CA GLU A 182 21.03 -20.30 5.52
C GLU A 182 22.29 -19.77 6.21
N GLU A 183 22.92 -18.71 5.68
CA GLU A 183 24.13 -18.10 6.24
C GLU A 183 23.91 -17.55 7.65
N LEU A 184 22.75 -16.96 7.92
CA LEU A 184 22.44 -16.36 9.21
C LEU A 184 21.85 -17.37 10.20
N GLY A 185 21.62 -18.62 9.80
CA GLY A 185 21.01 -19.65 10.66
C GLY A 185 19.62 -19.25 11.17
N ILE A 186 18.89 -18.44 10.39
CA ILE A 186 17.54 -17.97 10.74
C ILE A 186 16.54 -19.07 10.36
N SER A 187 16.69 -20.25 10.95
CA SER A 187 15.67 -21.29 10.90
C SER A 187 14.64 -21.00 11.99
N GLY A 188 13.45 -20.55 11.60
CA GLY A 188 12.29 -20.34 12.47
C GLY A 188 11.30 -21.49 12.38
#